data_AF-A0A8W8JI49-F1
#
_entry.id   AF-A0A8W8JI49-F1
#
_cell.length_a   1.000
_cell.length_b   1.000
_cell.length_c   1.000
_cell.angle_alpha   90.00
_cell.angle_beta   90.00
_cell.angle_gamma   90.00
#
_symmetry.space_group_name_H-M   'P 1'
#
loop_
_entity.id
_entity.type
_entity.pdbx_description
1 polymer ?
#
loop_
_entity_poly.entity_id
_entity_poly.type
_entity_poly.pdbx_seq_one_letter_code
_entity_poly.pdbx_strand_id
1 'polypeptide(L)'
;VSSGNALKNLGSFISSAESLANAIGGTSGSGQFDRGNGKIVSWSFKGKLMGFKWKYIGICVDQATGTTTTSVTKGRAGAIEHCLKDLFQKIGARQEL
;
A
#
# COMPACT_ATOMS: atom_id res chain seq x y z
N VAL A 1 -13.10 -9.17 16.50
CA VAL A 1 -11.73 -8.77 16.91
C VAL A 1 -11.51 -7.33 16.47
N SER A 2 -11.07 -6.48 17.39
CA SER A 2 -11.19 -5.01 17.38
C SER A 2 -10.68 -4.28 16.12
N SER A 3 -11.56 -3.57 15.42
CA SER A 3 -11.24 -2.64 14.32
C SER A 3 -10.22 -1.55 14.72
N GLY A 4 -10.05 -1.29 16.03
CA GLY A 4 -9.06 -0.35 16.54
C GLY A 4 -7.60 -0.81 16.41
N ASN A 5 -7.33 -2.12 16.43
CA ASN A 5 -5.97 -2.64 16.20
C ASN A 5 -5.60 -2.63 14.72
N ALA A 6 -6.55 -2.91 13.83
CA ALA A 6 -6.31 -2.91 12.39
C ALA A 6 -5.93 -1.51 11.87
N LEU A 7 -6.60 -0.46 12.35
CA LEU A 7 -6.31 0.93 11.97
C LEU A 7 -4.97 1.45 12.52
N LYS A 8 -4.62 1.10 13.76
CA LYS A 8 -3.30 1.44 14.34
C LYS A 8 -2.15 0.74 13.58
N ASN A 9 -2.35 -0.54 13.24
CA ASN A 9 -1.39 -1.29 12.44
C ASN A 9 -1.27 -0.70 11.02
N LEU A 10 -2.38 -0.28 10.40
CA LEU A 10 -2.36 0.38 9.10
C LEU A 10 -1.50 1.65 9.08
N GLY A 11 -1.62 2.51 10.09
CA GLY A 11 -0.78 3.71 10.19
C GLY A 11 0.71 3.36 10.30
N SER A 12 1.06 2.37 11.13
CA SER A 12 2.43 1.88 11.25
C SER A 12 2.96 1.28 9.94
N PHE A 13 2.11 0.55 9.19
CA PHE A 13 2.49 0.00 7.89
C PHE A 13 2.67 1.07 6.83
N ILE A 14 1.80 2.08 6.79
CA ILE A 14 1.93 3.22 5.88
C ILE A 14 3.26 3.94 6.18
N SER A 15 3.53 4.30 7.43
CA SER A 15 4.79 4.96 7.80
C SER A 15 6.02 4.10 7.47
N SER A 16 5.93 2.78 7.68
CA SER A 16 7.02 1.85 7.34
C SER A 16 7.24 1.76 5.84
N ALA A 17 6.16 1.67 5.05
CA ALA A 17 6.22 1.57 3.60
C ALA A 17 6.66 2.90 2.96
N GLU A 18 6.26 4.05 3.52
CA GLU A 18 6.77 5.36 3.13
C GLU A 18 8.26 5.51 3.46
N SER A 19 8.68 5.10 4.66
CA SER A 19 10.09 5.08 5.05
C SER A 19 10.90 4.18 4.12
N LEU A 20 10.41 2.99 3.80
CA LEU A 20 11.05 2.08 2.83
C LEU A 20 11.09 2.69 1.43
N ALA A 21 10.00 3.30 0.97
CA ALA A 21 9.94 3.94 -0.36
C ALA A 21 10.89 5.14 -0.48
N ASN A 22 11.12 5.86 0.62
CA ASN A 22 12.11 6.92 0.70
C ASN A 22 13.54 6.36 0.77
N ALA A 23 13.76 5.28 1.53
CA ALA A 23 15.06 4.65 1.71
C ALA A 23 15.58 3.93 0.47
N ILE A 24 14.69 3.26 -0.30
CA ILE A 24 15.05 2.55 -1.53
C ILE A 24 15.64 3.52 -2.58
N GLY A 25 15.23 4.79 -2.55
CA GLY A 25 15.64 5.77 -3.55
C GLY A 25 15.15 5.40 -4.96
N GLY A 26 15.17 6.37 -5.89
CA GLY A 26 14.86 6.09 -7.30
C GLY A 26 13.37 6.05 -7.67
N THR A 27 13.10 5.48 -8.84
CA THR A 27 11.80 5.58 -9.51
C THR A 27 10.90 4.38 -9.25
N SER A 28 11.36 3.31 -8.62
CA SER A 28 10.52 2.15 -8.32
C SER A 28 11.02 1.44 -7.08
N GLY A 29 10.11 0.79 -6.36
CA GLY A 29 10.43 -0.01 -5.20
C GLY A 29 9.30 -0.98 -4.89
N SER A 30 9.60 -2.02 -4.14
CA SER A 30 8.62 -3.02 -3.73
C SER A 30 8.99 -3.60 -2.38
N GLY A 31 7.98 -4.05 -1.65
CA GLY A 31 8.15 -4.69 -0.36
C GLY A 31 6.95 -5.54 0.00
N GLN A 32 7.07 -6.23 1.11
CA GLN A 32 6.00 -7.04 1.68
C GLN A 32 5.99 -6.84 3.19
N PHE A 33 4.80 -6.93 3.79
CA PHE A 33 4.66 -6.94 5.24
C PHE A 33 3.54 -7.89 5.66
N ASP A 34 3.65 -8.43 6.87
CA ASP A 34 2.58 -9.21 7.49
C ASP A 34 1.55 -8.24 8.07
N ARG A 35 0.30 -8.28 7.58
CA ARG A 35 -0.79 -7.43 8.08
C ARG A 35 -1.52 -8.02 9.30
N GLY A 36 -1.00 -9.09 9.85
CA GLY A 36 -1.54 -9.87 10.94
C GLY A 36 -2.07 -11.23 10.48
N ASN A 37 -1.97 -12.21 11.38
CA ASN A 37 -2.55 -13.55 11.24
C ASN A 37 -1.96 -14.36 10.06
N GLY A 38 -0.67 -14.16 9.76
CA GLY A 38 0.06 -14.81 8.68
C GLY A 38 -0.34 -14.33 7.28
N LYS A 39 -1.04 -13.20 7.19
CA LYS A 39 -1.53 -12.65 5.92
C LYS A 39 -0.54 -11.61 5.42
N ILE A 40 -0.01 -11.84 4.22
CA ILE A 40 0.98 -10.96 3.61
C ILE A 40 0.29 -9.93 2.70
N VAL A 41 0.67 -8.67 2.84
CA VAL A 41 0.40 -7.63 1.86
C VAL A 41 1.70 -7.31 1.12
N SER A 42 1.66 -7.44 -0.19
CA SER A 42 2.72 -6.98 -1.08
C SER A 42 2.39 -5.57 -1.56
N TRP A 43 3.40 -4.71 -1.62
CA TRP A 43 3.27 -3.39 -2.22
C TRP A 43 4.40 -3.14 -3.20
N SER A 44 4.13 -2.33 -4.20
CA SER A 44 5.12 -1.84 -5.14
C SER A 44 4.75 -0.45 -5.61
N PHE A 45 5.74 0.34 -6.01
CA PHE A 45 5.51 1.58 -6.72
C PHE A 45 6.42 1.69 -7.93
N LYS A 46 5.93 2.37 -8.96
CA LYS A 46 6.69 2.70 -10.17
C LYS A 46 6.38 4.12 -10.64
N GLY A 47 7.43 4.89 -10.78
CA GLY A 47 7.48 6.20 -11.40
C GLY A 47 7.40 6.03 -12.91
N LYS A 48 6.44 6.70 -13.51
CA LYS A 48 6.22 6.70 -14.95
C LYS A 48 5.98 8.13 -15.39
N LEU A 49 6.64 8.53 -16.48
CA LEU A 49 6.29 9.76 -17.18
C LEU A 49 4.96 9.53 -17.91
N MET A 50 3.91 10.22 -17.49
CA MET A 50 2.58 10.18 -18.12
C MET A 50 2.30 11.53 -18.76
N GLY A 51 2.48 11.61 -20.07
CA GLY A 51 2.52 12.89 -20.81
C GLY A 51 3.75 13.70 -20.40
N PHE A 52 3.54 14.92 -19.92
CA PHE A 52 4.60 15.80 -19.40
C PHE A 52 4.75 15.78 -17.87
N LYS A 53 4.04 14.89 -17.16
CA LYS A 53 4.04 14.85 -15.70
C LYS A 53 4.63 13.54 -15.19
N TRP A 54 5.59 13.65 -14.28
CA TRP A 54 6.07 12.49 -13.53
C TRP A 54 5.01 12.07 -12.52
N LYS A 55 4.59 10.80 -12.58
CA LYS A 55 3.61 10.21 -11.66
C LYS A 55 4.16 8.93 -11.08
N TYR A 56 3.73 8.60 -9.88
CA TYR A 56 4.01 7.35 -9.22
C TYR A 56 2.75 6.51 -9.14
N ILE A 57 2.85 5.28 -9.63
CA ILE A 57 1.79 4.27 -9.60
C ILE A 57 2.12 3.35 -8.44
N GLY A 58 1.25 3.28 -7.43
CA GLY A 58 1.34 2.34 -6.31
C GLY A 58 0.43 1.14 -6.58
N ILE A 59 0.91 -0.07 -6.34
CA ILE A 59 0.17 -1.33 -6.49
C ILE A 59 0.29 -2.10 -5.19
N CYS A 60 -0.84 -2.51 -4.62
CA CYS A 60 -0.90 -3.21 -3.34
C CYS A 60 -1.79 -4.41 -3.51
N VAL A 61 -1.29 -5.56 -3.05
CA VAL A 61 -1.92 -6.86 -3.23
C VAL A 61 -1.96 -7.54 -1.88
N ASP A 62 -3.16 -7.87 -1.43
CA ASP A 62 -3.34 -8.77 -0.31
C ASP A 62 -3.29 -10.21 -0.80
N GLN A 63 -2.20 -10.91 -0.46
CA GLN A 63 -1.97 -12.28 -0.90
C GLN A 63 -3.01 -13.24 -0.31
N ALA A 64 -3.62 -12.91 0.83
CA ALA A 64 -4.60 -13.76 1.49
C ALA A 64 -5.98 -13.76 0.78
N THR A 65 -6.38 -12.64 0.18
CA THR A 65 -7.71 -12.52 -0.48
C THR A 65 -7.61 -12.33 -2.00
N GLY A 66 -6.40 -12.16 -2.54
CA GLY A 66 -6.17 -11.77 -3.93
C GLY A 66 -6.61 -10.33 -4.25
N THR A 67 -7.03 -9.54 -3.25
CA THR A 67 -7.49 -8.18 -3.49
C THR A 67 -6.33 -7.31 -3.93
N THR A 68 -6.50 -6.63 -5.06
CA THR A 68 -5.51 -5.71 -5.61
C THR A 68 -6.09 -4.30 -5.66
N THR A 69 -5.27 -3.33 -5.29
CA THR A 69 -5.57 -1.91 -5.45
C THR A 69 -4.41 -1.22 -6.14
N THR A 70 -4.77 -0.16 -6.86
CA THR A 70 -3.83 0.63 -7.63
C THR A 70 -4.13 2.09 -7.38
N SER A 71 -3.11 2.89 -7.12
CA SER A 71 -3.25 4.33 -6.97
C SER A 71 -2.24 5.03 -7.87
N VAL A 72 -2.55 6.26 -8.29
CA VAL A 72 -1.65 7.08 -9.10
C VAL A 72 -1.57 8.46 -8.51
N THR A 73 -0.41 8.84 -8.01
CA THR A 73 -0.21 10.16 -7.38
C THR A 73 1.07 10.82 -7.88
N LYS A 74 1.32 12.07 -7.45
CA LYS A 74 2.55 12.80 -7.79
C LYS A 74 3.75 12.40 -6.91
N GLY A 75 3.51 11.71 -5.79
CA GLY A 75 4.52 11.37 -4.80
C GLY A 75 4.64 9.85 -4.59
N ARG A 76 5.84 9.37 -4.28
CA ARG A 76 6.10 7.94 -4.01
C ARG A 76 5.28 7.46 -2.81
N ALA A 77 5.44 8.16 -1.70
CA ALA A 77 4.73 7.96 -0.45
C ALA A 77 3.21 7.97 -0.63
N GLY A 78 2.66 9.03 -1.24
CA GLY A 78 1.22 9.12 -1.50
C GLY A 78 0.69 7.98 -2.37
N ALA A 79 1.46 7.49 -3.34
CA ALA A 79 1.05 6.34 -4.15
C ALA A 79 0.92 5.06 -3.30
N ILE A 80 1.83 4.86 -2.35
CA ILE A 80 1.77 3.72 -1.41
C ILE A 80 0.62 3.91 -0.40
N GLU A 81 0.51 5.08 0.19
CA GLU A 81 -0.50 5.40 1.22
C GLU A 81 -1.92 5.19 0.68
N HIS A 82 -2.25 5.83 -0.44
CA HIS A 82 -3.58 5.70 -1.05
C HIS A 82 -3.87 4.24 -1.42
N CYS A 83 -2.86 3.56 -1.95
CA CYS A 83 -2.98 2.17 -2.37
C CYS A 83 -3.25 1.22 -1.19
N LEU A 84 -2.54 1.38 -0.08
CA LEU A 84 -2.75 0.62 1.15
C LEU A 84 -4.08 0.97 1.80
N LYS A 85 -4.43 2.25 1.86
CA LYS A 85 -5.71 2.69 2.42
C LYS A 85 -6.89 2.04 1.68
N ASP A 86 -6.89 2.10 0.36
CA ASP A 86 -7.92 1.45 -0.47
C ASP A 86 -7.93 -0.07 -0.27
N LEU A 87 -6.75 -0.70 -0.15
CA LEU A 87 -6.64 -2.14 0.05
C LEU A 87 -7.30 -2.56 1.37
N PHE A 88 -6.95 -1.89 2.46
CA PHE A 88 -7.49 -2.19 3.79
C PHE A 88 -8.96 -1.79 3.92
N GLN A 89 -9.43 -0.76 3.22
CA GLN A 89 -10.86 -0.47 3.12
C GLN A 89 -11.60 -1.61 2.43
N LYS A 90 -11.09 -2.14 1.31
CA LYS A 90 -11.70 -3.29 0.61
C LYS A 90 -11.67 -4.58 1.44
N ILE A 91 -10.59 -4.83 2.17
CA ILE A 91 -10.46 -6.02 3.03
C ILE A 91 -11.32 -5.88 4.28
N GLY A 92 -11.32 -4.70 4.91
CA GLY A 92 -12.14 -4.41 6.10
C GLY A 92 -13.62 -4.55 5.79
N ALA A 93 -14.08 -3.95 4.69
CA ALA A 93 -15.46 -4.11 4.21
C ALA A 93 -15.84 -5.57 3.89
N ARG A 94 -14.86 -6.45 3.64
CA ARG A 94 -15.08 -7.90 3.45
C ARG A 94 -15.08 -8.71 4.74
N GLN A 95 -14.51 -8.21 5.84
CA GLN A 95 -14.53 -8.92 7.13
C GLN A 95 -15.82 -8.69 7.91
N GLU A 96 -16.65 -7.75 7.48
CA GLU A 96 -17.97 -7.46 8.06
C GLU A 96 -19.13 -8.24 7.39
N LEU A 97 -18.82 -9.17 6.48
CA LEU A 97 -19.75 -10.12 5.85
C LEU A 97 -19.39 -11.55 6.24
#